data_AF-A8DK05-F1
#
_entry.id   AF-A8DK05-F1
#
_cell.length_a   1.000
_cell.length_b   1.000
_cell.length_c   1.000
_cell.angle_alpha   90.00
_cell.angle_beta   90.00
_cell.angle_gamma   90.00
#
_symmetry.space_group_name_H-M   'P 1'
#
loop_
_entity.id
_entity.type
_entity.pdbx_description
1 polymer ?
#
loop_
_entity_poly.entity_id
_entity_poly.type
_entity_poly.pdbx_seq_one_letter_code
_entity_poly.pdbx_strand_id
1 'polypeptide(L)'
;MAGLSEETQALVKRLVSQYEHYAVREATRRLTAAALAQHLKNLAACDGRLVVEPLGRSAGGRPIYRVTFGQGQRRVLMWTQMHGDEPTATLAVLDLLAALTKFPQDTALNKILREVQVCIIPMLNPDGAETFQRRTAQGIDLNRDARCLSTPEARLLKRTHDSFVPDFAFNMHDQNPRYTVGESRRLTAMAFLAPAHDASGKDNVARRRAKRLAAAMIQMLTPYIGGYMARFDETHEPRSFGDAMQGWGTSVVLIESGGWRNDPEKAYLRQLNAVALLGALHAIAGDECDELETTAYESLPHNTNHFYDLIFESATLEFGDSIPSIVADIAINLTDPWQPPSSSDVIRGRVMDIGDLRDYEAGERWSLDGCSLSGHDFRIEAEVDVDALRAIAHPIKPV
;
A
#
# COMPACT_ATOMS: atom_id res chain seq x y z
N MET A 1 17.51 10.63 23.55
CA MET A 1 17.23 10.76 22.11
C MET A 1 15.78 11.19 21.98
N ALA A 2 15.52 12.30 21.29
CA ALA A 2 14.16 12.81 21.14
C ALA A 2 13.39 11.86 20.21
N GLY A 3 12.35 11.19 20.73
CA GLY A 3 11.33 10.57 19.89
C GLY A 3 10.36 11.63 19.37
N LEU A 4 9.30 11.20 18.72
CA LEU A 4 8.19 12.09 18.35
C LEU A 4 7.66 12.85 19.58
N SER A 5 7.21 14.08 19.38
CA SER A 5 6.65 14.89 20.46
C SER A 5 5.39 14.25 21.05
N GLU A 6 5.09 14.55 22.31
CA GLU A 6 3.83 14.13 22.94
C GLU A 6 2.60 14.63 22.17
N GLU A 7 2.70 15.82 21.55
CA GLU A 7 1.64 16.38 20.69
C GLU A 7 1.39 15.50 19.47
N THR A 8 2.45 15.08 18.76
CA THR A 8 2.34 14.19 17.60
C THR A 8 1.81 12.82 18.00
N GLN A 9 2.31 12.23 19.08
CA GLN A 9 1.83 10.94 19.58
C GLN A 9 0.34 11.00 20.00
N ALA A 10 -0.07 12.08 20.67
CA ALA A 10 -1.45 12.31 21.07
C ALA A 10 -2.38 12.53 19.87
N LEU A 11 -1.91 13.24 18.83
CA LEU A 11 -2.65 13.40 17.58
C LEU A 11 -2.89 12.03 16.92
N VAL A 12 -1.84 11.22 16.73
CA VAL A 12 -1.94 9.89 16.12
C VAL A 12 -2.94 9.02 16.89
N LYS A 13 -2.82 8.95 18.21
CA LYS A 13 -3.74 8.18 19.07
C LYS A 13 -5.19 8.66 18.93
N ARG A 14 -5.40 9.99 18.92
CA ARG A 14 -6.73 10.58 18.73
C ARG A 14 -7.31 10.21 17.37
N LEU A 15 -6.54 10.37 16.28
CA LEU A 15 -6.97 10.05 14.93
C LEU A 15 -7.35 8.59 14.76
N VAL A 16 -6.62 7.64 15.38
CA VAL A 16 -7.02 6.22 15.39
C VAL A 16 -8.35 6.04 16.11
N SER A 17 -8.49 6.60 17.33
CA SER A 17 -9.70 6.44 18.13
C SER A 17 -10.96 7.07 17.51
N GLN A 18 -10.78 8.09 16.67
CA GLN A 18 -11.86 8.83 16.03
C GLN A 18 -12.06 8.49 14.55
N TYR A 19 -11.34 7.49 14.01
CA TYR A 19 -11.36 7.15 12.59
C TYR A 19 -12.76 7.00 12.00
N GLU A 20 -13.66 6.36 12.75
CA GLU A 20 -15.05 6.17 12.37
C GLU A 20 -15.80 7.49 12.05
N HIS A 21 -15.39 8.60 12.64
CA HIS A 21 -16.03 9.91 12.43
C HIS A 21 -15.62 10.58 11.12
N TYR A 22 -14.44 10.27 10.58
CA TYR A 22 -13.93 10.93 9.38
C TYR A 22 -13.69 10.01 8.17
N ALA A 23 -13.77 8.69 8.34
CA ALA A 23 -13.72 7.77 7.23
C ALA A 23 -14.82 8.05 6.17
N VAL A 24 -14.42 8.12 4.90
CA VAL A 24 -15.28 8.29 3.72
C VAL A 24 -15.73 6.89 3.25
N ARG A 25 -16.65 6.28 3.99
CA ARG A 25 -17.01 4.85 3.86
C ARG A 25 -17.61 4.49 2.52
N GLU A 26 -18.23 5.44 1.85
CA GLU A 26 -18.84 5.23 0.54
C GLU A 26 -17.79 5.06 -0.58
N ALA A 27 -16.53 5.43 -0.35
CA ALA A 27 -15.43 5.19 -1.26
C ALA A 27 -14.87 3.77 -1.06
N THR A 28 -14.97 2.94 -2.10
CA THR A 28 -14.55 1.52 -2.10
C THR A 28 -13.29 1.31 -2.94
N ARG A 29 -12.68 0.11 -2.91
CA ARG A 29 -11.46 -0.18 -3.69
C ARG A 29 -11.64 -0.03 -5.22
N ARG A 30 -12.88 -0.09 -5.72
CA ARG A 30 -13.22 0.08 -7.13
C ARG A 30 -13.56 1.54 -7.46
N LEU A 31 -12.98 2.49 -6.70
CA LEU A 31 -13.24 3.92 -6.86
C LEU A 31 -12.88 4.37 -8.29
N THR A 32 -13.89 4.83 -9.02
CA THR A 32 -13.72 5.38 -10.37
C THR A 32 -13.21 6.82 -10.33
N ALA A 33 -12.66 7.30 -11.44
CA ALA A 33 -12.20 8.68 -11.53
C ALA A 33 -13.35 9.69 -11.33
N ALA A 34 -14.55 9.34 -11.81
CA ALA A 34 -15.75 10.16 -11.63
C ALA A 34 -16.22 10.20 -10.17
N ALA A 35 -16.23 9.05 -9.47
CA ALA A 35 -16.58 8.98 -8.07
C ALA A 35 -15.56 9.76 -7.20
N LEU A 36 -14.26 9.60 -7.45
CA LEU A 36 -13.22 10.37 -6.80
C LEU A 36 -13.45 11.89 -6.96
N ALA A 37 -13.69 12.35 -8.19
CA ALA A 37 -13.95 13.77 -8.45
C ALA A 37 -15.15 14.30 -7.65
N GLN A 38 -16.20 13.48 -7.49
CA GLN A 38 -17.36 13.84 -6.69
C GLN A 38 -17.04 13.93 -5.20
N HIS A 39 -16.26 13.00 -4.64
CA HIS A 39 -15.81 13.09 -3.24
C HIS A 39 -14.95 14.34 -3.00
N LEU A 40 -13.99 14.61 -3.88
CA LEU A 40 -13.14 15.80 -3.77
C LEU A 40 -13.96 17.09 -3.83
N LYS A 41 -14.94 17.17 -4.74
CA LYS A 41 -15.84 18.32 -4.85
C LYS A 41 -16.67 18.51 -3.57
N ASN A 42 -17.20 17.43 -3.00
CA ASN A 42 -17.97 17.49 -1.77
C ASN A 42 -17.11 17.98 -0.60
N LEU A 43 -15.89 17.47 -0.45
CA LEU A 43 -14.96 17.89 0.60
C LEU A 43 -14.57 19.36 0.47
N ALA A 44 -14.26 19.83 -0.74
CA ALA A 44 -13.93 21.24 -1.00
C ALA A 44 -15.12 22.19 -0.77
N ALA A 45 -16.35 21.71 -0.99
CA ALA A 45 -17.55 22.49 -0.70
C ALA A 45 -17.81 22.65 0.82
N CYS A 46 -17.34 21.71 1.64
CA CYS A 46 -17.45 21.79 3.10
C CYS A 46 -16.43 22.74 3.73
N ASP A 47 -15.27 22.92 3.11
CA ASP A 47 -14.17 23.71 3.67
C ASP A 47 -13.35 24.39 2.57
N GLY A 48 -13.45 25.71 2.49
CA GLY A 48 -12.74 26.53 1.50
C GLY A 48 -11.21 26.53 1.64
N ARG A 49 -10.66 25.91 2.70
CA ARG A 49 -9.21 25.69 2.83
C ARG A 49 -8.68 24.58 1.92
N LEU A 50 -9.57 23.71 1.41
CA LEU A 50 -9.23 22.69 0.42
C LEU A 50 -9.51 23.21 -1.00
N VAL A 51 -8.47 23.31 -1.81
CA VAL A 51 -8.58 23.73 -3.21
C VAL A 51 -8.44 22.52 -4.11
N VAL A 52 -9.47 22.23 -4.90
CA VAL A 52 -9.52 21.10 -5.85
C VAL A 52 -9.58 21.66 -7.26
N GLU A 53 -8.59 21.30 -8.08
CA GLU A 53 -8.43 21.84 -9.43
C GLU A 53 -8.13 20.72 -10.44
N PRO A 54 -8.64 20.83 -11.69
CA PRO A 54 -8.15 19.99 -12.78
C PRO A 54 -6.65 20.24 -13.01
N LEU A 55 -5.84 19.19 -12.95
CA LEU A 55 -4.41 19.25 -13.24
C LEU A 55 -4.12 18.96 -14.73
N GLY A 56 -4.92 18.07 -15.33
CA GLY A 56 -4.77 17.66 -16.72
C GLY A 56 -5.67 16.47 -17.05
N ARG A 57 -5.26 15.70 -18.06
CA ARG A 57 -5.97 14.49 -18.49
C ARG A 57 -5.00 13.33 -18.69
N SER A 58 -5.49 12.12 -18.45
CA SER A 58 -4.81 10.88 -18.81
C SER A 58 -4.80 10.65 -20.32
N ALA A 59 -4.10 9.60 -20.77
CA ALA A 59 -4.07 9.20 -22.17
C ALA A 59 -5.47 8.85 -22.72
N GLY A 60 -6.31 8.20 -21.91
CA GLY A 60 -7.72 7.93 -22.21
C GLY A 60 -8.64 9.15 -22.06
N GLY A 61 -8.08 10.34 -21.79
CA GLY A 61 -8.83 11.59 -21.70
C GLY A 61 -9.56 11.81 -20.37
N ARG A 62 -9.37 10.96 -19.36
CA ARG A 62 -10.00 11.12 -18.04
C ARG A 62 -9.35 12.26 -17.27
N PRO A 63 -10.12 13.08 -16.52
CA PRO A 63 -9.56 14.17 -15.75
C PRO A 63 -8.67 13.66 -14.62
N ILE A 64 -7.52 14.30 -14.44
CA ILE A 64 -6.64 14.13 -13.28
C ILE A 64 -6.75 15.41 -12.45
N TYR A 65 -7.00 15.27 -11.15
CA TYR A 65 -7.17 16.38 -10.23
C TYR A 65 -5.95 16.56 -9.34
N ARG A 66 -5.72 17.80 -8.94
CA ARG A 66 -4.83 18.17 -7.84
C ARG A 66 -5.66 18.71 -6.69
N VAL A 67 -5.27 18.37 -5.47
CA VAL A 67 -5.78 18.96 -4.23
C VAL A 67 -4.64 19.71 -3.55
N THR A 68 -4.87 20.95 -3.15
CA THR A 68 -3.89 21.73 -2.37
C THR A 68 -4.52 22.29 -1.12
N PHE A 69 -3.76 22.33 -0.04
CA PHE A 69 -4.14 22.96 1.22
C PHE A 69 -2.92 23.42 2.01
N GLY A 70 -3.16 24.27 2.99
CA GLY A 70 -2.12 24.85 3.84
C GLY A 70 -1.30 25.95 3.14
N GLN A 71 -0.61 26.75 3.95
CA GLN A 71 0.07 27.97 3.50
C GLN A 71 1.50 28.10 4.04
N GLY A 72 2.02 27.04 4.65
CA GLY A 72 3.33 27.07 5.28
C GLY A 72 4.50 26.93 4.31
N GLN A 73 5.71 27.11 4.84
CA GLN A 73 6.95 27.12 4.05
C GLN A 73 7.40 25.71 3.64
N ARG A 74 7.01 24.69 4.40
CA ARG A 74 7.39 23.29 4.12
C ARG A 74 6.47 22.72 3.05
N ARG A 75 7.04 22.22 1.95
CA ARG A 75 6.27 21.80 0.78
C ARG A 75 6.26 20.28 0.67
N VAL A 76 5.07 19.70 0.72
CA VAL A 76 4.87 18.24 0.65
C VAL A 76 4.08 17.87 -0.59
N LEU A 77 4.68 17.03 -1.44
CA LEU A 77 4.00 16.44 -2.59
C LEU A 77 3.54 15.01 -2.27
N MET A 78 2.32 14.66 -2.63
CA MET A 78 1.79 13.32 -2.48
C MET A 78 1.18 12.85 -3.80
N TRP A 79 1.40 11.61 -4.18
CA TRP A 79 0.67 11.01 -5.29
C TRP A 79 0.33 9.55 -4.99
N THR A 80 -0.86 9.14 -5.42
CA THR A 80 -1.39 7.80 -5.22
C THR A 80 -1.82 7.20 -6.55
N GLN A 81 -1.96 5.87 -6.56
CA GLN A 81 -2.60 5.11 -7.64
C GLN A 81 -2.02 5.45 -9.03
N MET A 82 -0.69 5.53 -9.09
CA MET A 82 0.03 5.54 -10.36
C MET A 82 -0.03 4.17 -11.05
N HIS A 83 -0.20 3.12 -10.24
CA HIS A 83 -0.75 1.85 -10.67
C HIS A 83 -2.25 1.84 -10.36
N GLY A 84 -3.07 1.49 -11.34
CA GLY A 84 -4.53 1.63 -11.23
C GLY A 84 -5.19 0.66 -10.26
N ASP A 85 -4.59 -0.50 -10.04
CA ASP A 85 -5.01 -1.59 -9.15
C ASP A 85 -4.57 -1.40 -7.68
N GLU A 86 -4.00 -0.25 -7.33
CA GLU A 86 -3.47 0.05 -5.99
C GLU A 86 -4.27 1.20 -5.31
N PRO A 87 -5.55 0.99 -4.92
CA PRO A 87 -6.45 2.06 -4.48
C PRO A 87 -6.30 2.47 -3.01
N THR A 88 -5.59 1.70 -2.17
CA THR A 88 -5.62 1.86 -0.70
C THR A 88 -5.24 3.28 -0.27
N ALA A 89 -4.17 3.82 -0.87
CA ALA A 89 -3.69 5.15 -0.53
C ALA A 89 -4.61 6.28 -1.03
N THR A 90 -5.26 6.12 -2.18
CA THR A 90 -6.26 7.07 -2.68
C THR A 90 -7.43 7.20 -1.71
N LEU A 91 -7.89 6.06 -1.17
CA LEU A 91 -8.94 6.03 -0.16
C LEU A 91 -8.48 6.67 1.16
N ALA A 92 -7.25 6.41 1.58
CA ALA A 92 -6.65 7.02 2.77
C ALA A 92 -6.49 8.55 2.62
N VAL A 93 -6.18 9.04 1.43
CA VAL A 93 -6.13 10.48 1.12
C VAL A 93 -7.51 11.11 1.27
N LEU A 94 -8.59 10.45 0.85
CA LEU A 94 -9.95 10.96 1.09
C LEU A 94 -10.26 11.08 2.58
N ASP A 95 -9.84 10.11 3.40
CA ASP A 95 -10.03 10.16 4.86
C ASP A 95 -9.18 11.25 5.51
N LEU A 96 -7.93 11.43 5.05
CA LEU A 96 -7.07 12.51 5.48
C LEU A 96 -7.73 13.88 5.23
N LEU A 97 -8.24 14.09 4.02
CA LEU A 97 -8.93 15.33 3.65
C LEU A 97 -10.21 15.50 4.48
N ALA A 98 -10.97 14.43 4.71
CA ALA A 98 -12.16 14.45 5.54
C ALA A 98 -11.86 14.76 7.02
N ALA A 99 -10.73 14.31 7.56
CA ALA A 99 -10.31 14.66 8.92
C ALA A 99 -10.07 16.18 9.06
N LEU A 100 -9.42 16.80 8.07
CA LEU A 100 -9.16 18.24 8.05
C LEU A 100 -10.46 19.06 8.03
N THR A 101 -11.49 18.60 7.31
CA THR A 101 -12.78 19.29 7.22
C THR A 101 -13.70 19.04 8.41
N LYS A 102 -13.70 17.81 8.96
CA LYS A 102 -14.57 17.42 10.07
C LYS A 102 -14.06 17.87 11.44
N PHE A 103 -12.78 18.14 11.58
CA PHE A 103 -12.17 18.66 12.82
C PHE A 103 -11.56 20.05 12.64
N PRO A 104 -12.34 21.07 12.24
CA PRO A 104 -11.79 22.39 11.88
C PRO A 104 -11.16 23.14 13.05
N GLN A 105 -11.49 22.78 14.30
CA GLN A 105 -10.96 23.39 15.52
C GLN A 105 -9.80 22.60 16.15
N ASP A 106 -9.37 21.50 15.53
CA ASP A 106 -8.25 20.71 16.04
C ASP A 106 -6.94 21.49 15.89
N THR A 107 -6.28 21.78 17.01
CA THR A 107 -5.09 22.64 17.04
C THR A 107 -3.90 22.04 16.31
N ALA A 108 -3.74 20.72 16.38
CA ALA A 108 -2.66 19.97 15.74
C ALA A 108 -2.90 19.89 14.22
N LEU A 109 -4.12 19.60 13.79
CA LEU A 109 -4.45 19.66 12.36
C LEU A 109 -4.30 21.09 11.79
N ASN A 110 -4.71 22.10 12.56
CA ASN A 110 -4.52 23.49 12.16
C ASN A 110 -3.04 23.90 12.14
N LYS A 111 -2.15 23.26 12.93
CA LYS A 111 -0.70 23.44 12.84
C LYS A 111 -0.18 22.98 11.48
N ILE A 112 -0.64 21.83 10.98
CA ILE A 112 -0.31 21.35 9.62
C ILE A 112 -0.65 22.43 8.58
N LEU A 113 -1.87 22.98 8.63
CA LEU A 113 -2.33 23.99 7.66
C LEU A 113 -1.51 25.29 7.70
N ARG A 114 -0.96 25.66 8.88
CA ARG A 114 -0.12 26.86 9.04
C ARG A 114 1.32 26.64 8.59
N GLU A 115 1.89 25.49 8.89
CA GLU A 115 3.33 25.23 8.75
C GLU A 115 3.72 24.45 7.50
N VAL A 116 2.75 23.79 6.86
CA VAL A 116 2.95 22.94 5.69
C VAL A 116 2.03 23.38 4.55
N GLN A 117 2.58 23.48 3.35
CA GLN A 117 1.84 23.54 2.10
C GLN A 117 1.85 22.16 1.45
N VAL A 118 0.66 21.61 1.18
CA VAL A 118 0.51 20.26 0.64
C VAL A 118 -0.08 20.31 -0.76
N CYS A 119 0.48 19.52 -1.67
CA CYS A 119 -0.04 19.25 -3.01
C CYS A 119 -0.22 17.76 -3.19
N ILE A 120 -1.45 17.32 -3.48
CA ILE A 120 -1.80 15.90 -3.66
C ILE A 120 -2.32 15.68 -5.08
N ILE A 121 -1.89 14.59 -5.72
CA ILE A 121 -2.50 14.03 -6.92
C ILE A 121 -3.15 12.68 -6.52
N PRO A 122 -4.45 12.66 -6.14
CA PRO A 122 -5.07 11.50 -5.52
C PRO A 122 -5.34 10.31 -6.45
N MET A 123 -5.15 10.44 -7.76
CA MET A 123 -5.25 9.32 -8.70
C MET A 123 -4.50 9.71 -9.97
N LEU A 124 -3.26 9.25 -10.09
CA LEU A 124 -2.41 9.63 -11.21
C LEU A 124 -2.73 8.82 -12.48
N ASN A 125 -3.13 7.56 -12.34
CA ASN A 125 -3.51 6.69 -13.46
C ASN A 125 -5.02 6.33 -13.42
N PRO A 126 -5.92 7.29 -13.76
CA PRO A 126 -7.35 7.04 -13.74
C PRO A 126 -7.80 6.02 -14.78
N ASP A 127 -7.07 5.85 -15.90
CA ASP A 127 -7.43 4.83 -16.89
C ASP A 127 -7.19 3.41 -16.39
N GLY A 128 -6.07 3.19 -15.69
CA GLY A 128 -5.80 1.92 -15.03
C GLY A 128 -6.77 1.65 -13.88
N ALA A 129 -7.15 2.69 -13.12
CA ALA A 129 -8.09 2.55 -12.00
C ALA A 129 -9.46 2.03 -12.46
N GLU A 130 -9.96 2.52 -13.59
CA GLU A 130 -11.27 2.15 -14.14
C GLU A 130 -11.37 0.70 -14.58
N THR A 131 -10.22 0.10 -14.91
CA THR A 131 -10.11 -1.31 -15.33
C THR A 131 -9.40 -2.16 -14.30
N PHE A 132 -9.10 -1.60 -13.12
CA PHE A 132 -8.33 -2.20 -12.04
C PHE A 132 -7.08 -2.94 -12.54
N GLN A 133 -6.25 -2.22 -13.27
CA GLN A 133 -4.99 -2.73 -13.79
C GLN A 133 -3.83 -1.81 -13.39
N ARG A 134 -2.66 -2.42 -13.23
CA ARG A 134 -1.41 -1.71 -12.95
C ARG A 134 -1.06 -0.63 -13.97
N ARG A 135 -1.19 -0.94 -15.26
CA ARG A 135 -0.63 -0.13 -16.35
C ARG A 135 -1.57 0.99 -16.79
N THR A 136 -1.03 2.01 -17.43
CA THR A 136 -1.83 3.07 -18.09
C THR A 136 -2.65 2.50 -19.25
N ALA A 137 -3.56 3.30 -19.84
CA ALA A 137 -4.30 2.91 -21.05
C ALA A 137 -3.40 2.48 -22.21
N GLN A 138 -2.15 2.97 -22.25
CA GLN A 138 -1.16 2.65 -23.28
C GLN A 138 -0.32 1.42 -22.94
N GLY A 139 -0.61 0.72 -21.84
CA GLY A 139 0.15 -0.44 -21.39
C GLY A 139 1.52 -0.10 -20.79
N ILE A 140 1.77 1.16 -20.40
CA ILE A 140 3.02 1.57 -19.76
C ILE A 140 2.89 1.41 -18.25
N ASP A 141 3.90 0.82 -17.61
CA ASP A 141 4.04 0.90 -16.16
C ASP A 141 4.51 2.33 -15.85
N LEU A 142 3.65 3.11 -15.21
CA LEU A 142 3.89 4.53 -14.98
C LEU A 142 5.09 4.75 -14.04
N ASN A 143 5.36 3.80 -13.14
CA ASN A 143 6.54 3.80 -12.28
C ASN A 143 7.78 3.20 -12.98
N ARG A 144 7.76 3.16 -14.32
CA ARG A 144 8.92 2.92 -15.19
C ARG A 144 9.07 3.99 -16.28
N ASP A 145 8.37 5.13 -16.13
CA ASP A 145 8.36 6.21 -17.13
C ASP A 145 8.95 7.54 -16.63
N ALA A 146 9.56 7.58 -15.43
CA ALA A 146 10.07 8.83 -14.86
C ALA A 146 11.25 9.45 -15.66
N ARG A 147 11.97 8.62 -16.42
CA ARG A 147 13.10 9.07 -17.26
C ARG A 147 12.64 9.60 -18.61
N CYS A 148 11.75 8.87 -19.28
CA CYS A 148 11.32 9.18 -20.64
C CYS A 148 10.15 10.17 -20.66
N LEU A 149 9.29 10.12 -19.64
CA LEU A 149 8.08 10.93 -19.52
C LEU A 149 7.21 10.79 -20.78
N SER A 150 7.02 9.55 -21.22
CA SER A 150 6.33 9.19 -22.45
C SER A 150 4.83 9.46 -22.32
N THR A 151 4.24 9.14 -21.17
CA THR A 151 2.80 9.29 -20.96
C THR A 151 2.42 10.72 -20.53
N PRO A 152 1.19 11.17 -20.79
CA PRO A 152 0.72 12.46 -20.28
C PRO A 152 0.72 12.52 -18.74
N GLU A 153 0.43 11.42 -18.05
CA GLU A 153 0.42 11.31 -16.59
C GLU A 153 1.83 11.52 -16.01
N ALA A 154 2.85 10.87 -16.60
CA ALA A 154 4.25 11.03 -16.19
C ALA A 154 4.69 12.50 -16.32
N ARG A 155 4.34 13.14 -17.44
CA ARG A 155 4.62 14.56 -17.67
C ARG A 155 3.86 15.47 -16.71
N LEU A 156 2.63 15.14 -16.33
CA LEU A 156 1.86 15.88 -15.33
C LEU A 156 2.52 15.82 -13.96
N LEU A 157 2.94 14.63 -13.51
CA LEU A 157 3.64 14.47 -12.23
C LEU A 157 4.96 15.24 -12.23
N LYS A 158 5.76 15.12 -13.30
CA LYS A 158 7.03 15.86 -13.42
C LYS A 158 6.83 17.38 -13.38
N ARG A 159 5.88 17.93 -14.15
CA ARG A 159 5.59 19.38 -14.13
C ARG A 159 5.11 19.85 -12.77
N THR A 160 4.31 19.02 -12.09
CA THR A 160 3.85 19.33 -10.74
C THR A 160 5.02 19.41 -9.79
N HIS A 161 5.92 18.41 -9.80
CA HIS A 161 7.16 18.44 -9.03
C HIS A 161 7.99 19.70 -9.34
N ASP A 162 8.25 20.00 -10.61
CA ASP A 162 9.15 21.10 -10.98
C ASP A 162 8.60 22.49 -10.62
N SER A 163 7.27 22.66 -10.67
CA SER A 163 6.62 23.91 -10.27
C SER A 163 6.40 24.00 -8.76
N PHE A 164 6.18 22.87 -8.10
CA PHE A 164 5.91 22.80 -6.68
C PHE A 164 7.16 22.64 -5.81
N VAL A 165 8.31 22.27 -6.37
CA VAL A 165 9.62 22.14 -5.69
C VAL A 165 9.48 21.59 -4.25
N PRO A 166 9.03 20.34 -4.09
CA PRO A 166 8.73 19.78 -2.77
C PRO A 166 9.98 19.48 -1.94
N ASP A 167 9.92 19.76 -0.65
CA ASP A 167 10.92 19.34 0.35
C ASP A 167 10.82 17.83 0.63
N PHE A 168 9.58 17.36 0.74
CA PHE A 168 9.22 15.98 1.01
C PHE A 168 8.21 15.47 -0.01
N ALA A 169 8.24 14.18 -0.27
CA ALA A 169 7.14 13.56 -0.99
C ALA A 169 6.79 12.15 -0.52
N PHE A 170 5.54 11.77 -0.74
CA PHE A 170 5.02 10.44 -0.45
C PHE A 170 4.64 9.74 -1.75
N ASN A 171 5.33 8.64 -2.04
CA ASN A 171 5.01 7.72 -3.12
C ASN A 171 4.21 6.54 -2.54
N MET A 172 2.94 6.39 -2.89
CA MET A 172 2.08 5.43 -2.20
C MET A 172 1.51 4.38 -3.14
N HIS A 173 1.67 3.13 -2.73
CA HIS A 173 1.44 1.92 -3.50
C HIS A 173 0.75 0.83 -2.68
N ASP A 174 0.34 -0.22 -3.37
CA ASP A 174 -0.02 -1.51 -2.78
C ASP A 174 0.98 -2.57 -3.26
N GLN A 175 1.40 -3.45 -2.33
CA GLN A 175 2.24 -4.60 -2.65
C GLN A 175 1.41 -5.89 -2.65
N ASN A 176 2.06 -7.00 -3.02
CA ASN A 176 1.46 -8.32 -2.91
C ASN A 176 0.99 -8.56 -1.45
N PRO A 177 -0.30 -8.84 -1.22
CA PRO A 177 -0.84 -9.02 0.13
C PRO A 177 -0.26 -10.24 0.86
N ARG A 178 0.47 -11.11 0.17
CA ARG A 178 1.07 -12.34 0.70
C ARG A 178 2.53 -12.17 1.12
N TYR A 179 3.09 -10.98 1.00
CA TYR A 179 4.42 -10.73 1.53
C TYR A 179 4.44 -10.85 3.04
N THR A 180 5.56 -11.36 3.56
CA THR A 180 5.80 -11.54 5.00
C THR A 180 6.98 -10.72 5.49
N VAL A 181 7.01 -10.45 6.80
CA VAL A 181 8.06 -9.66 7.45
C VAL A 181 9.23 -10.57 7.83
N GLY A 182 10.34 -10.51 7.08
CA GLY A 182 11.52 -11.35 7.31
C GLY A 182 11.15 -12.83 7.47
N GLU A 183 11.76 -13.49 8.44
CA GLU A 183 11.47 -14.91 8.74
C GLU A 183 10.28 -15.10 9.69
N SER A 184 9.56 -14.03 10.06
CA SER A 184 8.51 -14.12 11.08
C SER A 184 7.22 -14.81 10.63
N ARG A 185 7.06 -14.99 9.30
CA ARG A 185 5.85 -15.49 8.62
C ARG A 185 4.59 -14.63 8.83
N ARG A 186 4.71 -13.51 9.53
CA ARG A 186 3.63 -12.52 9.66
C ARG A 186 3.50 -11.77 8.35
N LEU A 187 2.26 -11.55 7.90
CA LEU A 187 1.97 -10.70 6.76
C LEU A 187 2.59 -9.31 6.95
N THR A 188 3.06 -8.73 5.86
CA THR A 188 3.51 -7.33 5.84
C THR A 188 2.29 -6.43 5.69
N ALA A 189 1.89 -5.75 6.77
CA ALA A 189 0.82 -4.76 6.75
C ALA A 189 1.22 -3.53 5.93
N MET A 190 2.41 -2.99 6.21
CA MET A 190 2.96 -1.83 5.52
C MET A 190 4.47 -2.01 5.32
N ALA A 191 4.98 -1.73 4.12
CA ALA A 191 6.42 -1.61 3.89
C ALA A 191 6.83 -0.17 3.57
N PHE A 192 8.05 0.18 3.96
CA PHE A 192 8.60 1.51 3.76
C PHE A 192 9.89 1.46 2.95
N LEU A 193 10.12 2.48 2.15
CA LEU A 193 11.39 2.70 1.45
C LEU A 193 11.72 4.19 1.40
N ALA A 194 12.94 4.53 1.79
CA ALA A 194 13.61 5.75 1.36
C ALA A 194 14.40 5.42 0.08
N PRO A 195 13.89 5.79 -1.12
CA PRO A 195 14.45 5.33 -2.39
C PRO A 195 15.94 5.65 -2.54
N ALA A 196 16.65 4.89 -3.36
CA ALA A 196 18.01 5.24 -3.72
C ALA A 196 18.00 6.47 -4.64
N HIS A 197 18.96 7.39 -4.45
CA HIS A 197 19.10 8.56 -5.31
C HIS A 197 19.96 8.28 -6.55
N ASP A 198 20.79 7.23 -6.48
CA ASP A 198 21.64 6.74 -7.56
C ASP A 198 21.96 5.24 -7.37
N ALA A 199 22.69 4.67 -8.33
CA ALA A 199 23.06 3.26 -8.33
C ALA A 199 24.07 2.87 -7.23
N SER A 200 24.67 3.83 -6.53
CA SER A 200 25.61 3.52 -5.44
C SER A 200 24.91 3.06 -4.17
N GLY A 201 23.61 3.34 -4.04
CA GLY A 201 22.84 3.05 -2.82
C GLY A 201 23.31 3.85 -1.60
N LYS A 202 24.18 4.85 -1.77
CA LYS A 202 24.65 5.71 -0.67
C LYS A 202 23.61 6.75 -0.31
N ASP A 203 23.71 7.26 0.91
CA ASP A 203 22.81 8.30 1.39
C ASP A 203 23.33 9.71 1.05
N ASN A 204 22.50 10.47 0.34
CA ASN A 204 22.63 11.93 0.27
C ASN A 204 21.79 12.60 1.38
N VAL A 205 21.77 13.94 1.42
CA VAL A 205 21.01 14.70 2.43
C VAL A 205 19.51 14.35 2.37
N ALA A 206 18.95 14.35 1.16
CA ALA A 206 17.52 14.09 0.95
C ALA A 206 17.12 12.67 1.37
N ARG A 207 17.94 11.65 1.06
CA ARG A 207 17.65 10.25 1.44
C ARG A 207 17.77 10.04 2.94
N ARG A 208 18.73 10.68 3.62
CA ARG A 208 18.78 10.65 5.10
C ARG A 208 17.52 11.25 5.70
N ARG A 209 17.07 12.40 5.19
CA ARG A 209 15.84 13.05 5.66
C ARG A 209 14.61 12.17 5.42
N ALA A 210 14.53 11.51 4.26
CA ALA A 210 13.50 10.52 3.98
C ALA A 210 13.52 9.33 4.95
N LYS A 211 14.70 8.77 5.26
CA LYS A 211 14.83 7.70 6.26
C LYS A 211 14.35 8.13 7.64
N ARG A 212 14.62 9.37 8.05
CA ARG A 212 14.13 9.92 9.33
C ARG A 212 12.62 10.11 9.34
N LEU A 213 12.05 10.60 8.24
CA LEU A 213 10.60 10.68 8.07
C LEU A 213 9.95 9.28 8.11
N ALA A 214 10.54 8.30 7.44
CA ALA A 214 10.09 6.91 7.51
C ALA A 214 10.19 6.36 8.94
N ALA A 215 11.29 6.63 9.66
CA ALA A 215 11.46 6.27 11.06
C ALA A 215 10.38 6.89 11.97
N ALA A 216 10.00 8.15 11.73
CA ALA A 216 8.85 8.80 12.37
C ALA A 216 7.56 8.00 12.14
N MET A 217 7.23 7.69 10.89
CA MET A 217 6.03 6.93 10.56
C MET A 217 6.01 5.54 11.21
N ILE A 218 7.15 4.85 11.22
CA ILE A 218 7.30 3.54 11.87
C ILE A 218 7.05 3.65 13.37
N GLN A 219 7.59 4.68 14.04
CA GLN A 219 7.31 4.92 15.46
C GLN A 219 5.82 5.19 15.72
N MET A 220 5.14 5.96 14.85
CA MET A 220 3.69 6.21 14.95
C MET A 220 2.86 4.93 14.82
N LEU A 221 3.30 4.00 13.98
CA LEU A 221 2.57 2.77 13.64
C LEU A 221 2.93 1.58 14.53
N THR A 222 4.07 1.62 15.22
CA THR A 222 4.54 0.56 16.12
C THR A 222 3.51 0.12 17.16
N PRO A 223 2.74 1.01 17.82
CA PRO A 223 1.70 0.61 18.78
C PRO A 223 0.55 -0.20 18.17
N TYR A 224 0.38 -0.17 16.84
CA TYR A 224 -0.76 -0.76 16.13
C TYR A 224 -0.36 -2.00 15.33
N ILE A 225 0.78 -1.94 14.65
CA ILE A 225 1.26 -2.98 13.73
C ILE A 225 2.73 -3.34 13.95
N GLY A 226 3.23 -3.19 15.18
CA GLY A 226 4.59 -3.61 15.54
C GLY A 226 4.86 -5.07 15.16
N GLY A 227 5.92 -5.30 14.39
CA GLY A 227 6.26 -6.62 13.86
C GLY A 227 5.50 -7.05 12.60
N TYR A 228 4.70 -6.16 12.00
CA TYR A 228 4.03 -6.34 10.71
C TYR A 228 4.47 -5.28 9.68
N MET A 229 5.60 -4.60 9.94
CA MET A 229 6.20 -3.63 9.03
C MET A 229 7.50 -4.17 8.46
N ALA A 230 7.77 -3.87 7.19
CA ALA A 230 8.97 -4.31 6.50
C ALA A 230 9.66 -3.16 5.73
N ARG A 231 10.92 -3.37 5.36
CA ARG A 231 11.65 -2.54 4.42
C ARG A 231 11.44 -3.09 3.01
N PHE A 232 10.99 -2.23 2.10
CA PHE A 232 10.85 -2.61 0.70
C PHE A 232 12.23 -2.69 0.01
N ASP A 233 12.31 -3.35 -1.14
CA ASP A 233 13.54 -3.47 -1.92
C ASP A 233 14.12 -2.08 -2.25
N GLU A 234 15.40 -1.88 -1.95
CA GLU A 234 16.11 -0.63 -2.15
C GLU A 234 16.96 -0.61 -3.44
N THR A 235 16.83 -1.63 -4.28
CA THR A 235 17.49 -1.70 -5.58
C THR A 235 17.12 -0.47 -6.42
N HIS A 236 18.13 0.31 -6.81
CA HIS A 236 17.94 1.53 -7.57
C HIS A 236 17.31 1.24 -8.95
N GLU A 237 16.14 1.84 -9.19
CA GLU A 237 15.39 1.79 -10.45
C GLU A 237 15.26 3.23 -11.00
N PRO A 238 16.20 3.68 -11.85
CA PRO A 238 16.23 5.06 -12.34
C PRO A 238 15.11 5.40 -13.33
N ARG A 239 14.12 4.52 -13.50
CA ARG A 239 12.88 4.78 -14.25
C ARG A 239 11.69 4.98 -13.31
N SER A 240 11.83 4.72 -12.02
CA SER A 240 10.80 4.95 -11.00
C SER A 240 10.72 6.43 -10.64
N PHE A 241 9.53 6.89 -10.27
CA PHE A 241 9.37 8.28 -9.83
C PHE A 241 9.93 8.51 -8.43
N GLY A 242 9.95 7.48 -7.57
CA GLY A 242 10.55 7.55 -6.24
C GLY A 242 12.04 7.87 -6.30
N ASP A 243 12.81 7.06 -7.02
CA ASP A 243 14.25 7.24 -7.19
C ASP A 243 14.56 8.54 -7.94
N ALA A 244 13.79 8.83 -9.00
CA ALA A 244 14.00 10.04 -9.78
C ALA A 244 13.79 11.31 -8.94
N MET A 245 12.71 11.40 -8.15
CA MET A 245 12.47 12.54 -7.25
C MET A 245 13.51 12.62 -6.13
N GLN A 246 13.94 11.47 -5.61
CA GLN A 246 15.02 11.41 -4.63
C GLN A 246 16.34 11.96 -5.20
N GLY A 247 16.63 11.65 -6.47
CA GLY A 247 17.76 12.19 -7.23
C GLY A 247 17.60 13.67 -7.60
N TRP A 248 16.37 14.18 -7.75
CA TRP A 248 16.09 15.61 -7.94
C TRP A 248 16.17 16.43 -6.65
N GLY A 249 16.41 15.79 -5.50
CA GLY A 249 16.67 16.45 -4.21
C GLY A 249 15.49 16.45 -3.25
N THR A 250 14.35 15.85 -3.61
CA THR A 250 13.19 15.72 -2.72
C THR A 250 13.38 14.55 -1.76
N SER A 251 12.95 14.69 -0.51
CA SER A 251 13.02 13.61 0.49
C SER A 251 11.79 12.70 0.34
N VAL A 252 11.93 11.59 -0.37
CA VAL A 252 10.80 10.72 -0.73
C VAL A 252 10.67 9.55 0.24
N VAL A 253 9.48 9.34 0.78
CA VAL A 253 9.11 8.09 1.45
C VAL A 253 8.13 7.35 0.57
N LEU A 254 8.48 6.12 0.22
CA LEU A 254 7.59 5.17 -0.44
C LEU A 254 6.90 4.32 0.62
N ILE A 255 5.58 4.16 0.47
CA ILE A 255 4.72 3.35 1.35
C ILE A 255 4.03 2.28 0.50
N GLU A 256 4.15 1.03 0.91
CA GLU A 256 3.49 -0.12 0.28
C GLU A 256 2.44 -0.72 1.22
N SER A 257 1.17 -0.68 0.84
CA SER A 257 0.07 -1.29 1.59
C SER A 257 -0.04 -2.78 1.24
N GLY A 258 0.32 -3.66 2.18
CA GLY A 258 0.35 -5.10 1.95
C GLY A 258 -0.95 -5.81 2.35
N GLY A 259 -0.82 -6.84 3.19
CA GLY A 259 -1.93 -7.69 3.61
C GLY A 259 -2.14 -7.68 5.12
N TRP A 260 -3.38 -7.90 5.54
CA TRP A 260 -3.77 -8.06 6.94
C TRP A 260 -4.83 -9.16 7.06
N ARG A 261 -4.74 -9.96 8.12
CA ARG A 261 -5.68 -11.07 8.33
C ARG A 261 -7.11 -10.53 8.46
N ASN A 262 -8.05 -11.17 7.75
CA ASN A 262 -9.48 -10.82 7.76
C ASN A 262 -9.80 -9.37 7.32
N ASP A 263 -8.92 -8.74 6.54
CA ASP A 263 -9.14 -7.38 6.00
C ASP A 263 -9.07 -7.38 4.47
N PRO A 264 -10.00 -8.08 3.79
CA PRO A 264 -9.96 -8.20 2.34
C PRO A 264 -10.00 -6.82 1.67
N GLU A 265 -10.83 -5.90 2.17
CA GLU A 265 -10.99 -4.54 1.65
C GLU A 265 -9.87 -3.57 2.06
N LYS A 266 -8.84 -4.04 2.78
CA LYS A 266 -7.73 -3.22 3.30
C LYS A 266 -8.23 -2.02 4.12
N ALA A 267 -9.38 -2.14 4.80
CA ALA A 267 -10.00 -1.07 5.57
C ALA A 267 -9.12 -0.65 6.76
N TYR A 268 -8.45 -1.61 7.40
CA TYR A 268 -7.52 -1.32 8.49
C TYR A 268 -6.23 -0.69 7.94
N LEU A 269 -5.71 -1.18 6.83
CA LEU A 269 -4.51 -0.59 6.20
C LEU A 269 -4.78 0.83 5.67
N ARG A 270 -5.98 1.10 5.14
CA ARG A 270 -6.47 2.42 4.76
C ARG A 270 -6.47 3.37 5.96
N GLN A 271 -6.98 2.93 7.11
CA GLN A 271 -6.95 3.70 8.35
C GLN A 271 -5.52 4.08 8.75
N LEU A 272 -4.62 3.09 8.76
CA LEU A 272 -3.23 3.30 9.17
C LEU A 272 -2.50 4.25 8.22
N ASN A 273 -2.74 4.17 6.91
CA ASN A 273 -2.22 5.14 5.94
C ASN A 273 -2.70 6.57 6.26
N ALA A 274 -4.01 6.77 6.46
CA ALA A 274 -4.56 8.11 6.72
C ALA A 274 -3.97 8.72 8.00
N VAL A 275 -3.91 7.92 9.06
CA VAL A 275 -3.34 8.31 10.36
C VAL A 275 -1.84 8.62 10.23
N ALA A 276 -1.08 7.76 9.57
CA ALA A 276 0.36 7.93 9.43
C ALA A 276 0.71 9.14 8.57
N LEU A 277 -0.05 9.42 7.50
CA LEU A 277 0.13 10.60 6.66
C LEU A 277 -0.18 11.89 7.45
N LEU A 278 -1.27 11.94 8.21
CA LEU A 278 -1.59 13.09 9.08
C LEU A 278 -0.54 13.30 10.18
N GLY A 279 -0.09 12.22 10.83
CA GLY A 279 0.98 12.26 11.82
C GLY A 279 2.31 12.72 11.22
N ALA A 280 2.67 12.24 10.03
CA ALA A 280 3.87 12.65 9.31
C ALA A 280 3.82 14.13 8.92
N LEU A 281 2.68 14.62 8.42
CA LEU A 281 2.48 16.05 8.16
C LEU A 281 2.64 16.89 9.43
N HIS A 282 2.14 16.42 10.56
CA HIS A 282 2.31 17.12 11.84
C HIS A 282 3.77 17.12 12.33
N ALA A 283 4.47 15.99 12.18
CA ALA A 283 5.88 15.90 12.51
C ALA A 283 6.75 16.80 11.61
N ILE A 284 6.41 16.90 10.31
CA ILE A 284 7.03 17.87 9.37
C ILE A 284 6.73 19.30 9.83
N ALA A 285 5.48 19.61 10.22
CA ALA A 285 5.09 20.93 10.71
C ALA A 285 5.88 21.38 11.94
N GLY A 286 6.36 20.44 12.77
CA GLY A 286 7.15 20.70 13.97
C GLY A 286 8.67 20.49 13.82
N ASP A 287 9.18 20.27 12.60
CA ASP A 287 10.59 19.89 12.33
C ASP A 287 11.07 18.63 13.08
N GLU A 288 10.16 17.83 13.64
CA GLU A 288 10.49 16.67 14.48
C GLU A 288 11.29 15.63 13.69
N CYS A 289 11.01 15.51 12.38
CA CYS A 289 11.67 14.54 11.51
C CYS A 289 13.16 14.83 11.33
N ASP A 290 13.62 16.08 11.45
CA ASP A 290 15.01 16.42 11.20
C ASP A 290 15.93 16.01 12.37
N GLU A 291 15.38 15.78 13.56
CA GLU A 291 16.10 15.38 14.78
C GLU A 291 16.06 13.87 15.07
N LEU A 292 15.25 13.10 14.33
CA LEU A 292 15.10 11.66 14.55
C LEU A 292 16.31 10.86 14.05
N GLU A 293 16.60 9.77 14.75
CA GLU A 293 17.52 8.73 14.29
C GLU A 293 16.84 7.80 13.26
N THR A 294 17.63 7.24 12.33
CA THR A 294 17.14 6.34 11.28
C THR A 294 16.93 4.90 11.75
N THR A 295 17.28 4.57 12.99
CA THR A 295 17.31 3.20 13.53
C THR A 295 15.98 2.45 13.36
N ALA A 296 14.84 3.12 13.57
CA ALA A 296 13.53 2.49 13.41
C ALA A 296 13.27 2.03 11.96
N TYR A 297 13.80 2.76 10.97
CA TYR A 297 13.75 2.38 9.55
C TYR A 297 14.80 1.32 9.20
N GLU A 298 16.04 1.50 9.66
CA GLU A 298 17.16 0.61 9.30
C GLU A 298 17.05 -0.78 9.92
N SER A 299 16.33 -0.91 11.03
CA SER A 299 16.06 -2.18 11.71
C SER A 299 14.88 -2.96 11.15
N LEU A 300 14.11 -2.40 10.21
CA LEU A 300 13.00 -3.13 9.60
C LEU A 300 13.53 -4.35 8.81
N PRO A 301 12.96 -5.55 9.04
CA PRO A 301 13.22 -6.71 8.19
C PRO A 301 12.76 -6.46 6.76
N HIS A 302 13.36 -7.13 5.79
CA HIS A 302 12.89 -7.08 4.40
C HIS A 302 11.61 -7.91 4.19
N ASN A 303 10.89 -7.59 3.12
CA ASN A 303 9.82 -8.47 2.62
C ASN A 303 10.37 -9.84 2.21
N THR A 304 9.60 -10.88 2.52
CA THR A 304 9.81 -12.28 2.12
C THR A 304 8.48 -12.89 1.65
N ASN A 305 8.45 -14.18 1.32
CA ASN A 305 7.30 -14.87 0.70
C ASN A 305 6.93 -16.16 1.46
N HIS A 306 6.72 -16.10 2.77
CA HIS A 306 6.40 -17.27 3.60
C HIS A 306 4.90 -17.43 3.90
N PHE A 307 4.03 -16.99 2.99
CA PHE A 307 2.58 -17.06 3.17
C PHE A 307 1.87 -17.48 1.89
N TYR A 308 0.91 -18.40 2.04
CA TYR A 308 -0.04 -18.80 1.00
C TYR A 308 -1.47 -18.52 1.44
N ASP A 309 -2.41 -18.37 0.50
CA ASP A 309 -3.81 -18.17 0.89
C ASP A 309 -4.37 -19.44 1.57
N LEU A 310 -4.04 -20.61 1.01
CA LEU A 310 -4.49 -21.91 1.46
C LEU A 310 -3.31 -22.89 1.51
N ILE A 311 -3.26 -23.71 2.56
CA ILE A 311 -2.46 -24.93 2.58
C ILE A 311 -3.40 -26.10 2.89
N PHE A 312 -3.42 -27.09 2.00
CA PHE A 312 -4.04 -28.39 2.26
C PHE A 312 -2.96 -29.38 2.68
N GLU A 313 -3.09 -29.90 3.90
CA GLU A 313 -2.08 -30.74 4.54
C GLU A 313 -2.36 -32.22 4.31
N SER A 314 -1.29 -33.01 4.19
CA SER A 314 -1.33 -34.48 4.23
C SER A 314 -2.22 -35.15 3.16
N ALA A 315 -2.26 -34.60 1.94
CA ALA A 315 -2.98 -35.23 0.82
C ALA A 315 -2.21 -36.47 0.30
N THR A 316 -2.92 -37.57 0.05
CA THR A 316 -2.34 -38.70 -0.68
C THR A 316 -2.45 -38.46 -2.18
N LEU A 317 -1.32 -38.27 -2.86
CA LEU A 317 -1.27 -38.00 -4.31
C LEU A 317 -0.87 -39.26 -5.08
N GLU A 318 -1.72 -39.68 -6.01
CA GLU A 318 -1.56 -40.89 -6.82
C GLU A 318 -1.17 -40.55 -8.27
N PHE A 319 -0.21 -41.27 -8.83
CA PHE A 319 0.37 -41.01 -10.16
C PHE A 319 0.29 -42.21 -11.12
N GLY A 320 -0.66 -43.11 -10.86
CA GLY A 320 -0.82 -44.38 -11.57
C GLY A 320 0.25 -45.43 -11.23
N ASP A 321 0.22 -46.58 -11.91
CA ASP A 321 0.98 -47.78 -11.52
C ASP A 321 2.52 -47.63 -11.61
N SER A 322 3.00 -46.68 -12.39
CA SER A 322 4.44 -46.53 -12.71
C SER A 322 5.17 -45.54 -11.80
N ILE A 323 4.43 -44.74 -11.01
CA ILE A 323 5.00 -43.70 -10.14
C ILE A 323 4.40 -43.89 -8.74
N PRO A 324 5.22 -44.10 -7.69
CA PRO A 324 4.71 -44.30 -6.34
C PRO A 324 3.88 -43.10 -5.85
N SER A 325 2.79 -43.40 -5.13
CA SER A 325 2.02 -42.38 -4.43
C SER A 325 2.86 -41.75 -3.31
N ILE A 326 2.56 -40.48 -2.99
CA ILE A 326 3.19 -39.73 -1.90
C ILE A 326 2.14 -39.11 -0.99
N VAL A 327 2.54 -38.73 0.21
CA VAL A 327 1.78 -37.82 1.07
C VAL A 327 2.49 -36.48 1.05
N ALA A 328 1.77 -35.40 0.72
CA ALA A 328 2.33 -34.07 0.61
C ALA A 328 1.32 -32.98 0.98
N ASP A 329 1.82 -31.82 1.36
CA ASP A 329 1.02 -30.61 1.48
C ASP A 329 0.92 -29.91 0.12
N ILE A 330 -0.17 -29.16 -0.11
CA ILE A 330 -0.45 -28.44 -1.34
C ILE A 330 -0.73 -26.97 -0.98
N ALA A 331 0.13 -26.06 -1.45
CA ALA A 331 -0.06 -24.62 -1.32
C ALA A 331 -0.87 -24.09 -2.49
N ILE A 332 -1.90 -23.27 -2.21
CA ILE A 332 -2.75 -22.65 -3.21
C ILE A 332 -2.89 -21.15 -2.92
N ASN A 333 -2.74 -20.33 -3.96
CA ASN A 333 -3.11 -18.91 -3.93
C ASN A 333 -4.39 -18.69 -4.75
N LEU A 334 -5.32 -17.92 -4.22
CA LEU A 334 -6.55 -17.53 -4.89
C LEU A 334 -6.25 -16.63 -6.09
N THR A 335 -6.99 -16.86 -7.19
CA THR A 335 -6.83 -16.09 -8.44
C THR A 335 -7.34 -14.66 -8.28
N ASP A 336 -8.46 -14.49 -7.58
CA ASP A 336 -8.93 -13.20 -7.07
C ASP A 336 -9.21 -13.35 -5.57
N PRO A 337 -8.21 -13.08 -4.69
CA PRO A 337 -8.41 -13.17 -3.24
C PRO A 337 -9.42 -12.13 -2.71
N TRP A 338 -9.88 -11.23 -3.59
CA TRP A 338 -10.73 -10.09 -3.25
C TRP A 338 -12.11 -10.17 -3.89
N GLN A 339 -12.47 -11.30 -4.52
CA GLN A 339 -13.80 -11.50 -5.07
C GLN A 339 -14.81 -11.50 -3.91
N PRO A 340 -15.78 -10.56 -3.87
CA PRO A 340 -16.77 -10.55 -2.80
C PRO A 340 -17.62 -11.84 -2.87
N PRO A 341 -18.18 -12.32 -1.73
CA PRO A 341 -18.98 -13.55 -1.68
C PRO A 341 -20.28 -13.57 -2.50
N SER A 342 -20.50 -12.59 -3.39
CA SER A 342 -21.68 -12.52 -4.25
C SER A 342 -21.35 -12.94 -5.69
N SER A 343 -21.41 -14.23 -5.97
CA SER A 343 -22.06 -14.83 -7.14
C SER A 343 -21.82 -16.34 -7.08
N SER A 344 -22.64 -17.12 -7.78
CA SER A 344 -22.60 -18.57 -7.92
C SER A 344 -21.31 -19.15 -8.54
N ASP A 345 -20.21 -18.40 -8.53
CA ASP A 345 -18.97 -18.73 -9.20
C ASP A 345 -18.05 -19.51 -8.24
N VAL A 346 -17.51 -20.61 -8.77
CA VAL A 346 -16.55 -21.48 -8.09
C VAL A 346 -15.31 -20.69 -7.69
N ILE A 347 -14.90 -20.76 -6.43
CA ILE A 347 -13.63 -20.17 -5.98
C ILE A 347 -12.48 -20.95 -6.61
N ARG A 348 -11.65 -20.25 -7.40
CA ARG A 348 -10.48 -20.84 -8.06
C ARG A 348 -9.18 -20.32 -7.48
N GLY A 349 -8.21 -21.22 -7.41
CA GLY A 349 -6.84 -20.92 -7.01
C GLY A 349 -5.84 -21.54 -7.97
N ARG A 350 -4.57 -21.21 -7.77
CA ARG A 350 -3.44 -21.81 -8.45
C ARG A 350 -2.55 -22.54 -7.46
N VAL A 351 -2.11 -23.72 -7.84
CA VAL A 351 -1.13 -24.48 -7.06
C VAL A 351 0.21 -23.76 -7.13
N MET A 352 0.74 -23.40 -5.96
CA MET A 352 1.98 -22.62 -5.83
C MET A 352 3.16 -23.49 -5.45
N ASP A 353 2.93 -24.52 -4.64
CA ASP A 353 3.95 -25.47 -4.20
C ASP A 353 3.30 -26.80 -3.76
N ILE A 354 4.08 -27.87 -3.77
CA ILE A 354 3.68 -29.21 -3.32
C ILE A 354 4.86 -29.84 -2.59
N GLY A 355 4.67 -30.25 -1.33
CA GLY A 355 5.74 -30.89 -0.57
C GLY A 355 5.63 -30.63 0.93
N ASP A 356 6.75 -30.30 1.56
CA ASP A 356 6.83 -29.97 2.99
C ASP A 356 6.61 -28.47 3.20
N LEU A 357 5.42 -28.10 3.70
CA LEU A 357 5.01 -26.70 3.85
C LEU A 357 4.89 -26.29 5.33
N ARG A 358 5.54 -27.02 6.24
CA ARG A 358 5.53 -26.74 7.69
C ARG A 358 6.14 -25.39 8.04
N ASP A 359 7.02 -24.88 7.19
CA ASP A 359 7.70 -23.60 7.39
C ASP A 359 6.96 -22.38 6.80
N TYR A 360 5.77 -22.59 6.25
CA TYR A 360 4.94 -21.52 5.68
C TYR A 360 3.74 -21.22 6.56
N GLU A 361 3.24 -19.99 6.48
CA GLU A 361 1.98 -19.59 7.10
C GLU A 361 0.87 -19.59 6.05
N ALA A 362 -0.39 -19.71 6.48
CA ALA A 362 -1.52 -19.62 5.57
C ALA A 362 -2.69 -18.79 6.11
N GLY A 363 -3.51 -18.30 5.17
CA GLY A 363 -4.81 -17.72 5.47
C GLY A 363 -5.74 -18.79 6.05
N GLU A 364 -5.76 -19.94 5.40
CA GLU A 364 -6.52 -21.12 5.80
C GLU A 364 -5.67 -22.39 5.71
N ARG A 365 -5.87 -23.30 6.67
CA ARG A 365 -5.30 -24.64 6.66
C ARG A 365 -6.41 -25.68 6.66
N TRP A 366 -6.24 -26.72 5.86
CA TRP A 366 -7.23 -27.79 5.68
C TRP A 366 -6.51 -29.13 5.70
N SER A 367 -7.06 -30.14 6.38
CA SER A 367 -6.54 -31.50 6.38
C SER A 367 -7.19 -32.31 5.27
N LEU A 368 -6.38 -32.93 4.42
CA LEU A 368 -6.74 -33.95 3.45
C LEU A 368 -6.29 -35.36 3.90
N ASP A 369 -6.06 -35.55 5.20
CA ASP A 369 -5.69 -36.87 5.72
C ASP A 369 -6.75 -37.92 5.37
N GLY A 370 -6.28 -39.06 4.87
CA GLY A 370 -7.14 -40.13 4.35
C GLY A 370 -7.81 -39.87 2.99
N CYS A 371 -7.54 -38.74 2.33
CA CYS A 371 -8.05 -38.44 0.99
C CYS A 371 -7.00 -38.75 -0.09
N SER A 372 -7.37 -39.59 -1.06
CA SER A 372 -6.58 -39.87 -2.28
C SER A 372 -7.02 -38.97 -3.43
N LEU A 373 -6.04 -38.32 -4.08
CA LEU A 373 -6.25 -37.43 -5.22
C LEU A 373 -5.32 -37.81 -6.38
N SER A 374 -5.76 -37.53 -7.61
CA SER A 374 -4.89 -37.64 -8.80
C SER A 374 -3.78 -36.59 -8.70
N GLY A 375 -2.54 -37.02 -8.49
CA GLY A 375 -1.38 -36.14 -8.43
C GLY A 375 -1.12 -35.41 -9.76
N HIS A 376 -1.67 -35.89 -10.88
CA HIS A 376 -1.59 -35.21 -12.17
C HIS A 376 -2.39 -33.91 -12.24
N ASP A 377 -3.37 -33.73 -11.33
CA ASP A 377 -4.23 -32.55 -11.25
C ASP A 377 -3.51 -31.39 -10.53
N PHE A 378 -2.46 -31.69 -9.78
CA PHE A 378 -1.68 -30.72 -9.00
C PHE A 378 -0.30 -30.55 -9.64
N ARG A 379 -0.17 -29.53 -10.49
CA ARG A 379 1.10 -29.06 -11.03
C ARG A 379 1.25 -27.58 -10.69
N ILE A 380 2.48 -27.10 -10.54
CA ILE A 380 2.72 -25.67 -10.29
C ILE A 380 2.03 -24.83 -11.37
N GLU A 381 1.33 -23.78 -10.94
CA GLU A 381 0.45 -22.90 -11.72
C GLU A 381 -0.84 -23.55 -12.29
N ALA A 382 -1.13 -24.82 -11.99
CA ALA A 382 -2.42 -25.42 -12.35
C ALA A 382 -3.55 -24.73 -11.61
N GLU A 383 -4.62 -24.41 -12.35
CA GLU A 383 -5.86 -23.89 -11.77
C GLU A 383 -6.65 -25.02 -11.12
N VAL A 384 -7.10 -24.80 -9.89
CA VAL A 384 -7.84 -25.77 -9.08
C VAL A 384 -9.14 -25.17 -8.54
N ASP A 385 -10.15 -26.01 -8.43
CA ASP A 385 -11.42 -25.71 -7.75
C ASP A 385 -11.20 -25.82 -6.24
N VAL A 386 -11.15 -24.68 -5.57
CA VAL A 386 -10.90 -24.60 -4.12
C VAL A 386 -12.11 -25.10 -3.34
N ASP A 387 -13.32 -24.89 -3.84
CA ASP A 387 -14.54 -25.31 -3.16
C ASP A 387 -14.67 -26.85 -3.18
N ALA A 388 -14.30 -27.48 -4.31
CA ALA A 388 -14.22 -28.94 -4.40
C ALA A 388 -13.21 -29.52 -3.40
N LEU A 389 -12.04 -28.89 -3.25
CA LEU A 389 -11.04 -29.32 -2.26
C LEU A 389 -11.53 -29.12 -0.83
N ARG A 390 -12.14 -27.97 -0.52
CA ARG A 390 -12.72 -27.71 0.81
C ARG A 390 -13.84 -28.68 1.15
N ALA A 391 -14.64 -29.13 0.17
CA ALA A 391 -15.76 -30.04 0.38
C ALA A 391 -15.32 -31.44 0.85
N ILE A 392 -14.09 -31.85 0.51
CA ILE A 392 -13.52 -33.14 0.91
C ILE A 392 -12.52 -33.03 2.07
N ALA A 393 -12.13 -31.81 2.45
CA ALA A 393 -11.15 -31.54 3.49
C ALA A 393 -11.81 -31.14 4.82
N HIS A 394 -11.03 -31.21 5.90
CA HIS A 394 -11.45 -30.73 7.23
C HIS A 394 -10.69 -29.47 7.63
N PRO A 395 -11.36 -28.39 8.07
CA PRO A 395 -10.68 -27.15 8.44
C PRO A 395 -9.79 -27.37 9.67
N ILE A 396 -8.53 -26.95 9.59
CA ILE A 396 -7.59 -26.95 10.70
C ILE A 396 -7.71 -25.57 11.35
N LYS A 397 -8.14 -25.54 12.62
CA LYS A 397 -8.19 -24.28 13.35
C LYS A 397 -6.76 -23.76 13.56
N PRO A 398 -6.52 -22.46 13.35
CA PRO A 398 -5.25 -21.86 13.76
C PRO A 398 -5.09 -22.09 15.28
N VAL A 399 -3.89 -22.55 15.66
CA VAL A 399 -3.51 -22.83 17.06
C VAL A 399 -3.43 -21.54 17.87
#